data_AF-A0A2H0YDP0-F1
#
_entry.id   AF-A0A2H0YDP0-F1
#
_cell.length_a   1.000
_cell.length_b   1.000
_cell.length_c   1.000
_cell.angle_alpha   90.00
_cell.angle_beta   90.00
_cell.angle_gamma   90.00
#
_symmetry.space_group_name_H-M   'P 1'
#
loop_
_entity.id
_entity.type
_entity.pdbx_description
1 polymer ?
#
loop_
_entity_poly.entity_id
_entity_poly.type
_entity_poly.pdbx_seq_one_letter_code
_entity_poly.pdbx_strand_id
1 'polypeptide(L)'
;MKKLKKIFFEGISWLAMLVLTLTSVPQIILNFQRQSTEGVSWLMFGMLLFGMSVMFTRSLATKADIVIRLNYGVGAFLTLLVNIQIFYFRFLA
;
A
#
# COMPACT_ATOMS: atom_id res chain seq x y z
N MET A 1 6.79 29.88 5.21
CA MET A 1 5.58 29.03 5.30
C MET A 1 5.52 27.84 4.33
N LYS A 2 5.86 27.99 3.03
CA LYS A 2 5.78 26.87 2.05
C LYS A 2 6.69 25.66 2.39
N LYS A 3 7.92 25.91 2.86
CA LYS A 3 8.89 24.87 3.25
C LYS A 3 8.42 24.03 4.45
N LEU A 4 7.87 24.68 5.48
CA LEU A 4 7.36 24.00 6.67
C LEU A 4 6.17 23.09 6.34
N LYS A 5 5.23 23.57 5.51
CA LYS A 5 4.12 22.74 5.02
C LYS A 5 4.62 21.52 4.26
N LYS A 6 5.61 21.69 3.37
CA LYS A 6 6.21 20.58 2.61
C LYS A 6 6.78 19.51 3.54
N ILE A 7 7.64 19.90 4.49
CA ILE A 7 8.27 18.98 5.45
C ILE A 7 7.21 18.24 6.27
N PHE A 8 6.18 18.94 6.74
CA PHE A 8 5.08 18.34 7.50
C PHE A 8 4.34 17.26 6.70
N PHE A 9 3.94 17.56 5.46
CA PHE A 9 3.24 16.60 4.60
C PHE A 9 4.13 15.42 4.20
N GLU A 10 5.41 15.65 3.93
CA GLU A 10 6.38 14.58 3.66
C GLU A 10 6.53 13.65 4.88
N GLY A 11 6.63 14.22 6.09
CA GLY A 11 6.69 13.44 7.34
C GLY A 11 5.48 12.53 7.52
N ILE A 12 4.26 13.06 7.32
CA ILE A 12 3.03 12.24 7.39
C ILE A 12 3.02 11.16 6.32
N SER A 13 3.46 11.46 5.09
CA SER A 13 3.51 10.48 4.00
C SER A 13 4.44 9.31 4.32
N TRP A 14 5.58 9.58 4.96
CA TRP A 14 6.50 8.54 5.38
C TRP A 14 5.98 7.71 6.54
N LEU A 15 5.32 8.33 7.52
CA LEU A 15 4.65 7.61 8.61
C LEU A 15 3.54 6.69 8.08
N ALA A 16 2.71 7.20 7.16
CA ALA A 16 1.67 6.40 6.52
C ALA A 16 2.26 5.19 5.79
N MET A 17 3.38 5.39 5.07
CA MET A 17 4.06 4.31 4.38
C MET A 17 4.65 3.25 5.33
N LEU A 18 5.20 3.67 6.46
CA LEU A 18 5.71 2.77 7.49
C LEU A 18 4.58 1.91 8.05
N VAL A 19 3.44 2.51 8.38
CA VAL A 19 2.25 1.79 8.87
C VAL A 19 1.77 0.80 7.81
N LEU A 20 1.62 1.23 6.56
CA LEU A 20 1.18 0.36 5.46
C LEU A 20 2.10 -0.85 5.27
N THR A 21 3.41 -0.64 5.39
CA THR A 21 4.42 -1.70 5.28
C THR A 21 4.30 -2.69 6.43
N LEU A 22 4.21 -2.19 7.67
CA LEU A 22 4.04 -3.01 8.87
C LEU A 22 2.70 -3.76 8.90
N THR A 23 1.67 -3.25 8.24
CA THR A 23 0.42 -4.00 8.07
C THR A 23 0.53 -5.03 6.95
N SER A 24 1.07 -4.66 5.79
CA SER A 24 1.01 -5.49 4.58
C SER A 24 2.01 -6.64 4.61
N VAL A 25 3.26 -6.41 5.05
CA VAL A 25 4.31 -7.45 5.01
C VAL A 25 3.97 -8.62 5.93
N PRO A 26 3.60 -8.42 7.22
CA PRO A 26 3.16 -9.53 8.06
C PRO A 26 1.89 -10.19 7.52
N GLN A 27 0.95 -9.43 6.95
CA GLN A 27 -0.25 -10.01 6.35
C GLN A 27 0.09 -10.94 5.18
N ILE A 28 1.06 -10.56 4.33
CA ILE A 28 1.53 -11.40 3.22
C ILE A 28 2.09 -12.72 3.74
N ILE A 29 2.92 -12.65 4.78
CA ILE A 29 3.53 -13.82 5.41
C ILE A 29 2.46 -14.70 6.04
N LEU A 30 1.53 -14.12 6.81
CA LEU A 30 0.48 -14.86 7.52
C LEU A 30 -0.52 -15.52 6.57
N ASN A 31 -0.92 -14.85 5.49
CA ASN A 31 -1.79 -15.42 4.46
C ASN A 31 -1.14 -16.67 3.86
N PHE A 32 0.16 -16.59 3.56
CA PHE A 32 0.91 -17.72 3.01
C PHE A 32 1.09 -18.83 4.05
N GLN A 33 1.44 -18.53 5.29
CA GLN A 33 1.63 -19.55 6.32
C GLN A 33 0.33 -20.29 6.67
N ARG A 34 -0.79 -19.56 6.73
CA ARG A 34 -2.11 -20.12 7.06
C ARG A 34 -2.81 -20.75 5.86
N GLN A 35 -2.32 -20.47 4.64
CA GLN A 35 -2.99 -20.82 3.38
C GLN A 35 -4.47 -20.37 3.36
N SER A 36 -4.75 -19.24 4.03
CA SER A 36 -6.12 -18.74 4.24
C SER A 36 -6.10 -17.24 4.44
N THR A 37 -7.18 -16.58 4.00
CA THR A 37 -7.45 -15.16 4.26
C THR A 37 -8.75 -14.97 5.04
N GLU A 38 -9.13 -15.97 5.85
CA GLU A 38 -10.24 -15.86 6.79
C GLU A 38 -9.98 -14.74 7.80
N GLY A 39 -11.01 -13.93 8.07
CA GLY A 39 -10.91 -12.73 8.91
C GLY A 39 -10.23 -11.52 8.25
N VAL A 40 -9.67 -11.66 7.05
CA VAL A 40 -9.05 -10.55 6.32
C VAL A 40 -10.12 -9.76 5.55
N SER A 41 -10.16 -8.45 5.76
CA SER A 41 -11.10 -7.55 5.06
C SER A 41 -10.64 -7.28 3.63
N TRP A 42 -11.32 -7.91 2.66
CA TRP A 42 -11.09 -7.70 1.23
C TRP A 42 -11.35 -6.26 0.81
N LEU A 43 -12.39 -5.62 1.38
CA LEU A 43 -12.76 -4.25 1.04
C LEU A 43 -11.69 -3.25 1.50
N MET A 44 -11.14 -3.44 2.71
CA MET A 44 -10.07 -2.58 3.22
C MET A 44 -8.84 -2.64 2.30
N PHE A 45 -8.32 -3.84 2.02
CA PHE A 45 -7.15 -3.99 1.18
C PHE A 45 -7.42 -3.62 -0.29
N GLY A 46 -8.63 -3.83 -0.79
CA GLY A 46 -9.05 -3.38 -2.11
C GLY A 46 -9.07 -1.85 -2.24
N MET A 47 -9.59 -1.14 -1.24
CA MET A 47 -9.56 0.33 -1.19
C MET A 47 -8.14 0.87 -1.02
N LEU A 48 -7.29 0.21 -0.23
CA LEU A 48 -5.88 0.55 -0.11
C LEU A 48 -5.16 0.41 -1.45
N LEU A 49 -5.36 -0.71 -2.16
CA LEU A 49 -4.80 -0.91 -3.49
C LEU A 49 -5.27 0.19 -4.46
N PHE A 50 -6.58 0.45 -4.51
CA PHE A 50 -7.12 1.50 -5.37
C PHE A 50 -6.50 2.87 -5.07
N GLY A 51 -6.45 3.27 -3.80
CA GLY A 51 -5.87 4.55 -3.39
C GLY A 51 -4.38 4.66 -3.74
N MET A 52 -3.61 3.61 -3.45
CA MET A 52 -2.17 3.59 -3.75
C MET A 52 -1.89 3.60 -5.27
N SER A 53 -2.68 2.88 -6.06
CA SER A 53 -2.59 2.91 -7.52
C SER A 53 -2.88 4.30 -8.08
N VAL A 54 -3.94 4.97 -7.62
CA VAL A 54 -4.26 6.35 -8.03
C VAL A 54 -3.12 7.31 -7.68
N MET A 55 -2.59 7.23 -6.46
CA MET A 55 -1.49 8.09 -6.02
C MET A 55 -0.19 7.83 -6.79
N PHE A 56 0.12 6.57 -7.05
CA PHE A 56 1.28 6.19 -7.85
C PHE A 56 1.14 6.71 -9.30
N THR A 57 0.00 6.47 -9.96
CA THR A 57 -0.26 7.00 -11.32
C THR A 57 -0.16 8.53 -11.37
N ARG A 58 -0.72 9.22 -10.38
CA ARG A 58 -0.58 10.69 -10.25
C ARG A 58 0.90 11.10 -10.12
N SER A 59 1.70 10.36 -9.37
CA SER A 59 3.14 10.64 -9.20
C SER A 59 3.96 10.43 -10.48
N LEU A 60 3.49 9.55 -11.38
CA LEU A 60 4.07 9.37 -12.70
C LEU A 60 3.69 10.53 -13.63
N ALA A 61 2.44 10.98 -13.56
CA ALA A 61 1.89 12.06 -14.39
C ALA A 61 2.33 13.48 -13.96
N THR A 62 3.03 13.62 -12.83
CA THR A 62 3.47 14.92 -12.30
C THR A 62 4.98 14.97 -12.14
N LYS A 63 5.55 16.18 -11.98
CA LYS A 63 6.97 16.40 -11.63
C LYS A 63 7.25 16.07 -10.15
N ALA A 64 6.74 14.92 -9.69
CA ALA A 64 6.99 14.43 -8.34
C ALA A 64 8.44 13.98 -8.20
N ASP A 65 9.00 14.16 -7.01
CA ASP A 65 10.31 13.65 -6.67
C ASP A 65 10.31 12.11 -6.76
N ILE A 66 11.45 11.53 -7.15
CA ILE A 66 11.64 10.08 -7.23
C ILE A 66 11.35 9.40 -5.89
N VAL A 67 11.65 10.09 -4.79
CA VAL A 67 11.40 9.63 -3.42
C VAL A 67 9.90 9.40 -3.17
N ILE A 68 9.06 10.35 -3.58
CA ILE A 68 7.59 10.27 -3.44
C ILE A 68 7.03 9.17 -4.35
N ARG A 69 7.57 9.06 -5.57
CA ARG A 69 7.18 8.02 -6.52
C ARG A 69 7.47 6.62 -5.99
N LEU A 70 8.64 6.41 -5.37
CA LEU A 70 8.99 5.15 -4.72
C LEU A 70 8.09 4.86 -3.52
N ASN A 71 7.78 5.87 -2.70
CA ASN A 71 6.86 5.73 -1.56
C ASN A 71 5.51 5.15 -2.01
N TYR A 72 4.87 5.77 -3.01
CA TYR A 72 3.59 5.26 -3.52
C TYR A 72 3.71 3.95 -4.29
N GLY A 73 4.79 3.75 -5.03
CA GLY A 73 5.03 2.54 -5.80
C GLY A 73 5.18 1.31 -4.91
N VAL A 74 5.97 1.40 -3.83
CA VAL A 74 6.13 0.29 -2.89
C VAL A 74 4.80 0.00 -2.18
N GLY A 75 4.06 1.02 -1.75
CA GLY A 75 2.76 0.80 -1.11
C GLY A 75 1.73 0.16 -2.06
N ALA A 76 1.69 0.56 -3.34
CA ALA A 76 0.86 -0.07 -4.36
C ALA A 76 1.26 -1.53 -4.60
N PHE A 77 2.56 -1.82 -4.65
CA PHE A 77 3.06 -3.18 -4.83
C PHE A 77 2.71 -4.09 -3.65
N LEU A 78 2.93 -3.66 -2.41
CA LEU A 78 2.62 -4.46 -1.22
C LEU A 78 1.12 -4.76 -1.11
N THR A 79 0.28 -3.74 -1.33
CA THR A 79 -1.18 -3.91 -1.29
C THR A 79 -1.67 -4.80 -2.43
N LEU A 80 -1.04 -4.75 -3.61
CA LEU A 80 -1.34 -5.66 -4.72
C LEU A 80 -1.06 -7.11 -4.32
N LEU A 81 0.08 -7.41 -3.69
CA LEU A 81 0.41 -8.76 -3.23
C LEU A 81 -0.63 -9.29 -2.22
N VAL A 82 -1.05 -8.46 -1.26
CA VAL A 82 -2.10 -8.85 -0.30
C VAL A 82 -3.41 -9.15 -1.03
N ASN A 83 -3.83 -8.32 -1.99
CA ASN A 83 -5.06 -8.54 -2.74
C ASN A 83 -5.00 -9.79 -3.62
N ILE A 84 -3.84 -10.08 -4.24
CA ILE A 84 -3.64 -11.33 -4.99
C ILE A 84 -3.84 -12.54 -4.06
N GLN A 85 -3.26 -12.52 -2.86
CA GLN A 85 -3.45 -13.60 -1.89
C GLN A 85 -4.89 -13.71 -1.40
N ILE A 86 -5.57 -12.58 -1.13
CA ILE A 86 -6.99 -12.58 -0.77
C ILE A 86 -7.81 -13.23 -1.88
N PHE A 87 -7.57 -12.85 -3.13
CA PHE A 87 -8.29 -13.43 -4.25
C PHE A 87 -8.01 -14.93 -4.39
N TYR A 88 -6.74 -15.33 -4.35
CA TYR A 88 -6.31 -16.72 -4.47
C TYR A 88 -6.90 -17.60 -3.35
N PHE A 89 -6.63 -17.28 -2.09
CA PHE A 89 -7.06 -18.11 -0.95
C PHE A 89 -8.56 -18.03 -0.62
N ARG A 90 -9.31 -17.11 -1.23
CA ARG A 90 -10.76 -16.99 -1.02
C ARG A 90 -11.58 -17.63 -2.13
N PHE A 91 -11.08 -17.62 -3.36
CA PHE A 91 -11.86 -18.02 -4.53
C PHE A 91 -11.25 -19.19 -5.31
N LEU A 92 -9.95 -19.47 -5.17
CA LEU A 92 -9.24 -20.46 -5.99
C LEU A 92 -8.66 -21.64 -5.19
N ALA A 93 -8.31 -21.44 -3.92
CA ALA A 93 -7.86 -22.49 -3.00
C ALA A 93 -9.05 -23.00 -2.16
#